data_AF-A0A1M5V979-F1
#
_entry.id   AF-A0A1M5V979-F1
#
_cell.length_a   1.000
_cell.length_b   1.000
_cell.length_c   1.000
_cell.angle_alpha   90.00
_cell.angle_beta   90.00
_cell.angle_gamma   90.00
#
_symmetry.space_group_name_H-M   'P 1'
#
loop_
_entity.id
_entity.type
_entity.pdbx_description
1 polymer ?
#
loop_
_entity_poly.entity_id
_entity_poly.type
_entity_poly.pdbx_seq_one_letter_code
_entity_poly.pdbx_strand_id
1 'polypeptide(L)'
;MKAKNLLAILFPSIIMAMVVLVCFQNIFGFDALHIKGLMLYALALLFPIIFFIQGIISALTKTNFFIGILVSTLIFLLTLVLYMNSSALGYSLVYLLFGSLGYLLSKFFTKPKACKK
;
A
#
# COMPACT_ATOMS: atom_id res chain seq x y z
N MET A 1 13.55 13.67 10.53
CA MET A 1 13.17 13.06 9.22
C MET A 1 12.91 14.19 8.23
N LYS A 2 13.42 14.16 6.98
CA LYS A 2 13.15 15.22 5.99
C LYS A 2 11.71 15.09 5.46
N ALA A 3 11.02 16.18 5.12
CA ALA A 3 9.62 16.16 4.65
C ALA A 3 9.38 15.19 3.47
N LYS A 4 10.33 15.12 2.52
CA LYS A 4 10.29 14.15 1.40
C LYS A 4 10.23 12.68 1.83
N ASN A 5 10.81 12.35 2.98
CA ASN A 5 10.81 11.00 3.54
C ASN A 5 9.47 10.70 4.22
N LEU A 6 8.82 11.71 4.80
CA LEU A 6 7.50 11.57 5.40
C LEU A 6 6.44 11.33 4.32
N LEU A 7 6.51 12.07 3.21
CA LEU A 7 5.60 11.90 2.07
C LEU A 7 5.70 10.49 1.47
N ALA A 8 6.92 9.98 1.30
CA ALA A 8 7.18 8.63 0.80
C ALA A 8 6.57 7.53 1.69
N ILE A 9 6.52 7.76 2.99
CA ILE A 9 5.95 6.84 3.99
C ILE A 9 4.43 6.92 3.99
N LEU A 10 3.87 8.13 3.99
CA LEU A 10 2.44 8.35 4.21
C LEU A 10 1.59 8.29 2.93
N PHE A 11 2.13 8.64 1.76
CA PHE A 11 1.37 8.73 0.52
C PHE A 11 0.59 7.43 0.18
N PRO A 12 1.20 6.23 0.25
CA PRO A 12 0.49 4.98 -0.01
C PRO A 12 -0.63 4.72 1.00
N SER A 13 -0.38 5.04 2.26
CA SER A 13 -1.31 4.81 3.38
C SER A 13 -2.49 5.79 3.31
N ILE A 14 -2.25 7.03 2.88
CA ILE A 14 -3.29 8.05 2.59
C ILE A 14 -4.19 7.59 1.44
N ILE A 15 -3.62 7.07 0.35
CA ILE A 15 -4.42 6.58 -0.79
C ILE A 15 -5.33 5.43 -0.34
N MET A 16 -4.82 4.47 0.44
CA MET A 16 -5.67 3.39 0.96
C MET A 16 -6.80 3.93 1.84
N ALA A 17 -6.50 4.86 2.74
CA ALA A 17 -7.52 5.48 3.58
C ALA A 17 -8.60 6.19 2.75
N MET A 18 -8.21 6.91 1.69
CA MET A 18 -9.16 7.57 0.78
C MET A 18 -10.06 6.55 0.07
N VAL A 19 -9.50 5.45 -0.44
CA VAL A 19 -10.28 4.38 -1.10
C VAL A 19 -11.30 3.78 -0.13
N VAL A 20 -10.90 3.53 1.10
CA VAL A 20 -11.76 2.99 2.17
C VAL A 20 -12.90 3.95 2.50
N LEU A 21 -12.59 5.24 2.67
CA LEU A 21 -13.61 6.27 2.93
C LEU A 21 -14.62 6.36 1.78
N VAL A 22 -14.15 6.36 0.53
CA VAL A 22 -15.02 6.37 -0.65
C VAL A 22 -15.93 5.15 -0.69
N CYS A 23 -15.41 3.96 -0.36
CA CYS A 23 -16.20 2.73 -0.37
C CYS A 23 -17.28 2.73 0.73
N PHE A 24 -16.95 3.11 1.96
CA PHE A 24 -17.88 2.92 3.10
C PHE A 24 -18.76 4.11 3.46
N GLN A 25 -18.35 5.34 3.11
CA GLN A 25 -19.16 6.53 3.39
C GLN A 25 -20.24 6.77 2.32
N ASN A 26 -20.36 5.88 1.33
CA ASN A 26 -21.27 5.99 0.19
C ASN A 26 -21.32 7.40 -0.43
N ILE A 27 -20.16 8.06 -0.52
CA ILE A 27 -20.05 9.48 -0.90
C ILE A 27 -20.63 9.72 -2.31
N PHE A 28 -20.62 8.69 -3.15
CA PHE A 28 -21.09 8.74 -4.54
C PHE A 28 -22.49 8.14 -4.75
N GLY A 29 -23.19 7.72 -3.69
CA GLY A 29 -24.54 7.17 -3.80
C GLY A 29 -24.64 5.83 -4.54
N PHE A 30 -23.60 5.00 -4.47
CA PHE A 30 -23.60 3.66 -5.06
C PHE A 30 -24.46 2.68 -4.25
N ASP A 31 -25.09 1.73 -4.94
CA ASP A 31 -25.80 0.63 -4.28
C ASP A 31 -24.83 -0.29 -3.51
N ALA A 32 -25.34 -0.93 -2.45
CA ALA A 32 -24.56 -1.81 -1.58
C ALA A 32 -23.83 -2.96 -2.32
N LEU A 33 -24.39 -3.43 -3.45
CA LEU A 33 -23.76 -4.44 -4.29
C LEU A 33 -22.49 -3.91 -4.98
N HIS A 34 -22.56 -2.68 -5.52
CA HIS A 34 -21.45 -2.03 -6.21
C HIS A 34 -20.32 -1.68 -5.23
N ILE A 35 -20.66 -1.23 -4.02
CA ILE A 35 -19.69 -0.95 -2.95
C ILE A 35 -18.90 -2.21 -2.56
N LYS A 36 -19.59 -3.34 -2.37
CA LYS A 36 -18.91 -4.62 -2.06
C LYS A 36 -17.99 -5.08 -3.19
N GLY A 37 -18.41 -4.92 -4.45
CA GLY A 37 -17.59 -5.23 -5.61
C GLY A 37 -16.33 -4.35 -5.70
N LEU A 38 -16.47 -3.05 -5.49
CA LEU A 38 -15.36 -2.09 -5.47
C LEU A 38 -14.35 -2.42 -4.37
N MET A 39 -14.83 -2.81 -3.19
CA MET A 39 -13.96 -3.19 -2.08
C MET A 39 -13.19 -4.50 -2.37
N LEU A 40 -13.83 -5.52 -2.95
CA LEU A 40 -13.15 -6.74 -3.38
C LEU A 40 -12.07 -6.44 -4.44
N TYR A 41 -12.38 -5.57 -5.40
CA TYR A 41 -11.42 -5.11 -6.40
C TYR A 41 -10.24 -4.36 -5.76
N ALA A 42 -10.54 -3.48 -4.79
CA ALA A 42 -9.51 -2.75 -4.06
C ALA A 42 -8.57 -3.70 -3.30
N LEU A 43 -9.12 -4.72 -2.63
CA LEU A 43 -8.33 -5.72 -1.91
C LEU A 43 -7.48 -6.59 -2.83
N ALA A 44 -8.07 -7.06 -3.92
CA ALA A 44 -7.43 -8.04 -4.80
C ALA A 44 -6.35 -7.41 -5.69
N LEU A 45 -6.53 -6.15 -6.09
CA LEU A 45 -5.66 -5.52 -7.08
C LEU A 45 -5.06 -4.20 -6.61
N LEU A 46 -5.88 -3.28 -6.11
CA LEU A 46 -5.46 -1.92 -5.84
C LEU A 46 -4.47 -1.83 -4.67
N PHE A 47 -4.73 -2.53 -3.57
CA PHE A 47 -3.86 -2.54 -2.39
C PHE A 47 -2.50 -3.22 -2.64
N PRO A 48 -2.40 -4.39 -3.31
CA PRO A 48 -1.12 -4.95 -3.75
C PRO A 48 -0.30 -3.96 -4.58
N ILE A 49 -0.93 -3.26 -5.52
CA ILE A 49 -0.26 -2.26 -6.36
C ILE A 49 0.25 -1.08 -5.50
N ILE A 50 -0.56 -0.60 -4.56
CA ILE A 50 -0.14 0.48 -3.64
C ILE A 50 1.08 0.05 -2.81
N PHE A 51 1.07 -1.16 -2.24
CA PHE A 51 2.21 -1.68 -1.49
C PHE A 51 3.45 -1.84 -2.38
N PHE A 52 3.29 -2.31 -3.61
CA PHE A 52 4.38 -2.40 -4.58
C PHE A 52 5.00 -1.03 -4.89
N ILE A 53 4.16 -0.03 -5.19
CA ILE A 53 4.59 1.36 -5.42
C ILE A 53 5.28 1.91 -4.17
N GLN A 54 4.77 1.62 -2.98
CA GLN A 54 5.40 2.01 -1.72
C GLN A 54 6.81 1.42 -1.57
N GLY A 55 7.00 0.16 -1.94
CA GLY A 55 8.31 -0.49 -1.99
C GLY A 55 9.27 0.27 -2.90
N ILE A 56 8.82 0.61 -4.12
CA ILE A 56 9.60 1.39 -5.09
C ILE A 56 9.99 2.76 -4.52
N ILE A 57 9.01 3.53 -4.05
CA ILE A 57 9.23 4.88 -3.51
C ILE A 57 10.19 4.82 -2.31
N SER A 58 10.06 3.80 -1.46
CA SER A 58 10.94 3.61 -0.30
C SER A 58 12.39 3.41 -0.70
N ALA A 59 12.64 2.61 -1.74
CA ALA A 59 13.98 2.41 -2.30
C ALA A 59 14.55 3.68 -2.93
N LEU A 60 13.76 4.38 -3.76
CA LEU A 60 14.20 5.59 -4.47
C LEU A 60 14.51 6.75 -3.52
N THR A 61 13.70 6.92 -2.48
CA THR A 61 13.86 8.01 -1.50
C THR A 61 14.82 7.68 -0.36
N LYS A 62 15.38 6.46 -0.34
CA LYS A 62 16.22 5.93 0.75
C LYS A 62 15.53 6.04 2.12
N THR A 63 14.20 5.89 2.13
CA THR A 63 13.43 5.83 3.37
C THR A 63 13.46 4.44 3.96
N ASN A 64 13.19 4.36 5.27
CA ASN A 64 13.12 3.08 5.95
C ASN A 64 11.85 2.34 5.50
N PHE A 65 12.05 1.38 4.60
CA PHE A 65 11.00 0.53 4.04
C PHE A 65 10.15 -0.16 5.11
N PHE A 66 10.77 -0.65 6.20
CA PHE A 66 10.04 -1.33 7.27
C PHE A 66 9.05 -0.40 7.97
N ILE A 67 9.43 0.86 8.18
CA ILE A 67 8.53 1.87 8.78
C ILE A 67 7.37 2.16 7.83
N GLY A 68 7.66 2.33 6.53
CA GLY A 68 6.63 2.54 5.51
C GLY A 68 5.60 1.41 5.50
N ILE A 69 6.08 0.17 5.35
CA ILE A 69 5.21 -1.00 5.35
C ILE A 69 4.42 -1.11 6.64
N LEU A 70 5.04 -0.91 7.81
CA LEU A 70 4.34 -0.99 9.09
C LEU A 70 3.15 -0.03 9.13
N VAL A 71 3.35 1.24 8.72
CA VAL A 71 2.27 2.25 8.71
C VAL A 71 1.13 1.82 7.79
N SER A 72 1.45 1.37 6.57
CA SER A 72 0.43 0.93 5.60
C SER A 72 -0.29 -0.34 6.07
N THR A 73 0.41 -1.29 6.69
CA THR A 73 -0.18 -2.49 7.28
C THR A 73 -1.11 -2.13 8.44
N LEU A 74 -0.74 -1.17 9.30
CA LEU A 74 -1.61 -0.71 10.39
C LEU A 74 -2.90 -0.08 9.87
N ILE A 75 -2.83 0.74 8.80
CA ILE A 75 -4.04 1.30 8.17
C ILE A 75 -4.91 0.20 7.55
N PHE A 76 -4.30 -0.80 6.93
CA PHE A 76 -5.05 -1.95 6.41
C PHE A 76 -5.71 -2.76 7.53
N LEU A 77 -5.01 -3.00 8.65
CA LEU A 77 -5.58 -3.71 9.80
C LEU A 77 -6.74 -2.93 10.43
N LEU A 78 -6.62 -1.60 10.54
CA LEU A 78 -7.71 -0.73 10.99
C LEU A 78 -8.92 -0.85 10.05
N THR A 79 -8.68 -0.83 8.74
CA THR A 79 -9.73 -1.03 7.72
C THR A 79 -10.40 -2.39 7.87
N LEU A 80 -9.62 -3.42 8.14
CA LEU A 80 -10.11 -4.78 8.32
C LEU A 80 -11.04 -4.87 9.53
N VAL A 81 -10.63 -4.33 10.68
CA VAL A 81 -11.44 -4.36 11.92
C VAL A 81 -12.72 -3.55 11.78
N LEU A 82 -12.66 -2.39 11.12
CA LEU A 82 -13.81 -1.49 11.01
C LEU A 82 -14.84 -1.96 9.97
N TYR A 83 -14.39 -2.63 8.90
CA TYR A 83 -15.23 -2.78 7.72
C TYR A 83 -15.20 -4.14 7.04
N MET A 84 -14.31 -5.06 7.44
CA MET A 84 -14.15 -6.35 6.75
C MET A 84 -14.24 -7.54 7.71
N ASN A 85 -14.35 -8.73 7.13
CA ASN A 85 -14.32 -9.97 7.89
C ASN A 85 -12.86 -10.44 8.09
N SER A 86 -12.65 -11.26 9.12
CA SER A 86 -11.40 -11.96 9.46
C SER A 86 -10.71 -12.66 8.29
N SER A 87 -11.47 -13.11 7.28
CA SER A 87 -10.94 -13.72 6.06
C SER A 87 -10.02 -12.79 5.26
N ALA A 88 -10.20 -11.46 5.37
CA ALA A 88 -9.36 -10.48 4.70
C ALA A 88 -7.92 -10.42 5.28
N LEU A 89 -7.67 -11.07 6.43
CA LEU A 89 -6.37 -11.03 7.09
C LEU A 89 -5.30 -11.75 6.27
N GLY A 90 -5.68 -12.76 5.48
CA GLY A 90 -4.78 -13.46 4.56
C GLY A 90 -4.14 -12.56 3.49
N TYR A 91 -4.78 -11.44 3.13
CA TYR A 91 -4.23 -10.50 2.16
C TYR A 91 -3.02 -9.72 2.69
N SER A 92 -2.85 -9.63 4.01
CA SER A 92 -1.70 -8.95 4.62
C SER A 92 -0.35 -9.53 4.15
N LEU A 93 -0.24 -10.86 4.06
CA LEU A 93 0.96 -11.52 3.55
C LEU A 93 1.22 -11.19 2.08
N VAL A 94 0.16 -11.16 1.26
CA VAL A 94 0.27 -10.79 -0.16
C VAL A 94 0.80 -9.37 -0.29
N TYR A 95 0.30 -8.43 0.51
CA TYR A 95 0.73 -7.03 0.44
C TYR A 95 2.17 -6.84 0.89
N LEU A 96 2.61 -7.57 1.92
CA LEU A 96 4.01 -7.59 2.34
C LEU A 96 4.92 -8.10 1.22
N LEU A 97 4.54 -9.19 0.55
CA LEU A 97 5.29 -9.72 -0.60
C LEU A 97 5.39 -8.70 -1.73
N PHE A 98 4.29 -8.05 -2.12
CA PHE A 98 4.30 -7.03 -3.15
C PHE A 98 5.16 -5.82 -2.79
N GLY A 99 5.09 -5.35 -1.54
CA GLY A 99 5.94 -4.26 -1.08
C GLY A 99 7.41 -4.63 -1.09
N SER A 100 7.77 -5.83 -0.62
CA SER A 100 9.14 -6.34 -0.68
C SER A 100 9.64 -6.50 -2.12
N LEU A 101 8.81 -6.99 -3.03
CA LEU A 101 9.14 -7.09 -4.45
C LEU A 101 9.44 -5.72 -5.05
N GLY A 102 8.57 -4.73 -4.85
CA GLY A 102 8.78 -3.37 -5.35
C GLY A 102 10.07 -2.74 -4.82
N TYR A 103 10.37 -2.93 -3.54
CA TYR A 103 11.61 -2.45 -2.93
C TYR A 103 12.86 -3.12 -3.51
N LEU A 104 12.85 -4.45 -3.62
CA LEU A 104 13.98 -5.21 -4.18
C LEU A 104 14.23 -4.85 -5.64
N LEU A 105 13.18 -4.86 -6.47
CA LEU A 105 13.24 -4.49 -7.89
C LEU A 105 13.90 -3.11 -8.05
N SER A 106 13.40 -2.09 -7.34
CA SER A 106 14.00 -0.76 -7.42
C SER A 106 15.46 -0.73 -6.99
N LYS A 107 15.84 -1.47 -5.95
CA LYS A 107 17.24 -1.54 -5.49
C LYS A 107 18.16 -2.21 -6.52
N PHE A 108 17.66 -3.19 -7.27
CA PHE A 108 18.41 -3.81 -8.37
C PHE A 108 18.63 -2.83 -9.53
N PHE A 109 17.59 -2.08 -9.94
CA PHE A 109 17.69 -1.11 -11.05
C PHE A 109 18.42 0.19 -10.68
N THR A 110 18.44 0.56 -9.40
CA THR A 110 19.16 1.76 -8.91
C THR A 110 20.56 1.47 -8.39
N LYS A 111 21.09 0.24 -8.56
CA LYS A 111 22.52 0.01 -8.32
C LYS A 111 23.32 1.06 -9.11
N PRO A 112 24.20 1.85 -8.45
CA PRO A 112 25.11 2.72 -9.18
C PRO A 112 25.90 1.83 -10.14
N LYS A 113 26.20 2.34 -11.33
CA LYS A 113 27.13 1.73 -12.29
C LYS A 113 28.51 1.56 -11.64
N ALA A 114 28.65 0.59 -10.75
CA ALA A 114 29.87 0.25 -10.05
C ALA A 114 30.43 -1.04 -10.66
N CYS A 115 30.59 -1.05 -11.98
CA CYS A 115 31.58 -1.86 -12.71
C CYS A 115 31.54 -1.46 -14.19
N LYS A 116 32.11 -0.29 -14.50
CA LYS A 116 32.86 -0.11 -15.75
C LYS A 116 34.25 0.36 -15.30
N LYS A 117 35.08 -0.60 -14.91
CA LYS A 117 36.53 -0.44 -14.93
C LYS A 117 37.00 -1.19 -16.16
#